data_AF-F4GW35-F1
#
_entry.id   AF-F4GW35-F1
#
_cell.length_a   1.000
_cell.length_b   1.000
_cell.length_c   1.000
_cell.angle_alpha   90.00
_cell.angle_beta   90.00
_cell.angle_gamma   90.00
#
_symmetry.space_group_name_H-M   'P 1'
#
loop_
_entity.id
_entity.type
_entity.pdbx_description
1 polymer ?
#
loop_
_entity_poly.entity_id
_entity_poly.type
_entity_poly.pdbx_seq_one_letter_code
_entity_poly.pdbx_strand_id
1 'polypeptide(L)'
;MPMLFTKLLAAVTIATVSTFAVATSPSTWPVSPSRLYLSTPYGTLDVAPSEYVYESRLRIDKVDVYPAITGMLNITYAFSTPKAQIALVSINDGNNGCPVTYRWIILQESGYTLSPEFGSCSEQIKVAAKGRLLTLRTPSHKAPGQIDVYTYDGKSIKHRTAKP
;
A
#
# COMPACT_ATOMS: atom_id res chain seq x y z
N MET A 1 68.87 -12.20 51.36
CA MET A 1 67.60 -12.86 51.73
C MET A 1 66.69 -11.81 52.36
N PRO A 2 65.39 -11.67 52.04
CA PRO A 2 64.61 -11.80 50.79
C PRO A 2 64.11 -10.40 50.29
N MET A 3 64.03 -10.11 48.99
CA MET A 3 62.83 -10.15 48.13
C MET A 3 61.52 -9.60 48.72
N LEU A 4 60.99 -8.53 48.13
CA LEU A 4 59.58 -8.40 47.73
C LEU A 4 59.38 -7.16 46.85
N PHE A 5 59.50 -7.37 45.53
CA PHE A 5 59.01 -6.46 44.49
C PHE A 5 57.51 -6.73 44.31
N THR A 6 56.66 -5.87 44.85
CA THR A 6 55.21 -5.98 44.64
C THR A 6 54.81 -5.18 43.41
N LYS A 7 54.62 -5.88 42.30
CA LYS A 7 53.96 -5.37 41.09
C LYS A 7 52.49 -5.03 41.43
N LEU A 8 52.04 -3.84 41.06
CA LEU A 8 50.63 -3.50 40.98
C LEU A 8 50.35 -2.96 39.58
N LEU A 9 49.82 -3.84 38.72
CA LEU A 9 49.20 -3.47 37.45
C LEU A 9 47.84 -2.83 37.76
N ALA A 10 47.66 -1.56 37.42
CA ALA A 10 46.35 -0.95 37.33
C ALA A 10 45.82 -1.15 35.90
N ALA A 11 45.02 -2.19 35.68
CA ALA A 11 44.29 -2.41 34.44
C ALA A 11 42.99 -1.60 34.48
N VAL A 12 42.99 -0.41 33.89
CA VAL A 12 41.77 0.39 33.68
C VAL A 12 41.00 -0.23 32.51
N THR A 13 39.95 -0.98 32.80
CA THR A 13 39.00 -1.47 31.79
C THR A 13 37.96 -0.37 31.55
N ILE A 14 38.15 0.39 30.47
CA ILE A 14 37.16 1.35 29.98
C ILE A 14 36.06 0.53 29.30
N ALA A 15 34.97 0.28 30.01
CA ALA A 15 33.76 -0.29 29.42
C ALA A 15 33.08 0.78 28.55
N THR A 16 33.38 0.78 27.25
CA THR A 16 32.64 1.58 26.27
C THR A 16 31.25 0.98 26.10
N VAL A 17 30.26 1.55 26.80
CA VAL A 17 28.85 1.25 26.57
C VAL A 17 28.47 1.91 25.24
N SER A 18 28.52 1.15 24.16
CA SER A 18 27.98 1.58 22.87
C SER A 18 26.46 1.69 22.99
N THR A 19 25.96 2.89 23.24
CA THR A 19 24.55 3.22 23.03
C THR A 19 24.28 3.17 21.53
N PHE A 20 23.75 2.05 21.04
CA PHE A 20 23.14 2.00 19.72
C PHE A 20 21.90 2.90 19.74
N ALA A 21 22.03 4.12 19.23
CA ALA A 21 20.88 4.95 18.93
C ALA A 21 20.08 4.28 17.80
N VAL A 22 19.00 3.59 18.17
CA VAL A 22 18.03 3.08 17.20
C VAL A 22 17.22 4.30 16.74
N ALA A 23 17.70 4.96 15.68
CA ALA A 23 16.95 6.02 15.01
C ALA A 23 15.67 5.39 14.43
N THR A 24 14.58 5.47 15.18
CA THR A 24 13.26 5.04 14.72
C THR A 24 12.65 6.25 14.04
N SER A 25 12.87 6.41 12.74
CA SER A 25 12.12 7.40 11.96
C SER A 25 10.63 7.04 12.08
N PRO A 26 9.72 7.95 12.46
CA PRO A 26 8.30 7.68 12.30
C PRO A 26 8.08 7.38 10.81
N SER A 27 7.46 6.24 10.48
CA SER A 27 7.10 5.96 9.10
C SER A 27 5.99 6.93 8.71
N THR A 28 6.35 8.10 8.21
CA THR A 28 5.37 9.03 7.64
C THR A 28 4.85 8.39 6.36
N TRP A 29 3.61 7.91 6.42
CA TRP A 29 2.92 7.38 5.25
C TRP A 29 2.74 8.50 4.22
N PRO A 30 2.93 8.22 2.92
CA PRO A 30 2.62 9.22 1.91
C PRO A 30 1.13 9.51 1.89
N VAL A 31 0.76 10.75 1.54
CA VAL A 31 -0.64 11.09 1.29
C VAL A 31 -1.06 10.46 -0.04
N SER A 32 -2.12 9.66 -0.01
CA SER A 32 -2.70 9.06 -1.21
C SER A 32 -3.32 10.14 -2.09
N PRO A 33 -2.99 10.21 -3.39
CA PRO A 33 -3.66 11.11 -4.31
C PRO A 33 -5.17 10.84 -4.36
N SER A 34 -5.95 11.85 -4.76
CA SER A 34 -7.39 11.70 -5.00
C SER A 34 -7.77 12.23 -6.37
N ARG A 35 -8.38 11.37 -7.18
CA ARG A 35 -8.78 11.63 -8.57
C ARG A 35 -10.08 10.90 -8.87
N LEU A 36 -10.98 11.60 -9.56
CA LEU A 36 -12.23 11.03 -10.07
C LEU A 36 -12.15 10.64 -11.55
N TYR A 37 -11.05 10.96 -12.22
CA TYR A 37 -10.92 10.82 -13.66
C TYR A 37 -9.47 10.49 -14.03
N LEU A 38 -9.29 9.54 -14.94
CA LEU A 38 -8.00 9.13 -15.48
C LEU A 38 -8.16 8.78 -16.97
N SER A 39 -7.77 9.71 -17.83
CA SER A 39 -7.68 9.49 -19.28
C SER A 39 -6.44 8.65 -19.61
N THR A 40 -6.60 7.66 -20.49
CA THR A 40 -5.54 6.74 -20.89
C THR A 40 -5.63 6.45 -22.40
N PRO A 41 -4.54 5.95 -23.03
CA PRO A 41 -4.62 5.46 -24.41
C PRO A 41 -5.58 4.28 -24.62
N TYR A 42 -6.03 3.63 -23.54
CA TYR A 42 -6.86 2.42 -23.55
C TYR A 42 -8.30 2.69 -23.08
N GLY A 43 -8.71 3.96 -23.09
CA GLY A 43 -10.01 4.40 -22.59
C GLY A 43 -9.88 5.25 -21.33
N THR A 44 -11.02 5.75 -20.87
CA THR A 44 -11.12 6.68 -19.75
C THR A 44 -11.68 5.98 -18.54
N LEU A 45 -10.93 5.94 -17.44
CA LEU A 45 -11.42 5.48 -16.15
C LEU A 45 -12.03 6.65 -15.38
N ASP A 46 -13.30 6.56 -15.01
CA ASP A 46 -13.99 7.61 -14.26
C ASP A 46 -14.82 7.07 -13.08
N VAL A 47 -14.88 7.88 -12.02
CA VAL A 47 -15.75 7.68 -10.86
C VAL A 47 -16.96 8.58 -11.07
N ALA A 48 -18.12 7.97 -11.28
CA ALA A 48 -19.36 8.65 -11.58
C ALA A 48 -20.38 8.50 -10.45
N PRO A 49 -21.25 9.50 -10.21
CA PRO A 49 -22.33 9.35 -9.25
C PRO A 49 -23.29 8.21 -9.68
N SER A 50 -23.78 7.46 -8.70
CA SER A 50 -24.89 6.51 -8.83
C SER A 50 -26.22 7.25 -8.66
N GLU A 51 -27.33 6.57 -8.97
CA GLU A 51 -28.68 7.07 -8.64
C GLU A 51 -28.93 7.12 -7.12
N TYR A 52 -28.14 6.38 -6.34
CA TYR A 52 -28.14 6.44 -4.89
C TYR A 52 -27.19 7.53 -4.36
N VAL A 53 -27.74 8.41 -3.53
CA VAL A 53 -26.97 9.49 -2.87
C VAL A 53 -25.83 8.86 -2.04
N TYR A 54 -24.62 9.37 -2.23
CA TYR A 54 -23.37 8.90 -1.61
C TYR A 54 -22.77 7.60 -2.17
N GLU A 55 -23.34 7.04 -3.23
CA GLU A 55 -22.72 5.94 -3.98
C GLU A 55 -22.18 6.46 -5.32
N SER A 56 -20.99 6.00 -5.69
CA SER A 56 -20.40 6.19 -7.00
C SER A 56 -20.19 4.83 -7.68
N ARG A 57 -20.05 4.83 -9.01
CA ARG A 57 -19.73 3.67 -9.82
C ARG A 57 -18.44 3.90 -10.59
N LEU A 58 -17.63 2.86 -10.70
CA LEU A 58 -16.44 2.90 -11.55
C LEU A 58 -16.83 2.57 -12.99
N ARG A 59 -16.41 3.42 -13.92
CA ARG A 59 -16.70 3.27 -15.35
C ARG A 59 -15.45 3.32 -16.19
N ILE A 60 -15.50 2.63 -17.33
CA ILE A 60 -14.55 2.78 -18.43
C ILE A 60 -15.34 3.25 -19.64
N ASP A 61 -14.96 4.39 -20.20
CA ASP A 61 -15.64 5.04 -21.32
C ASP A 61 -17.16 5.19 -21.09
N LYS A 62 -17.51 5.61 -19.87
CA LYS A 62 -18.91 5.80 -19.40
C LYS A 62 -19.72 4.51 -19.27
N VAL A 63 -19.10 3.34 -19.40
CA VAL A 63 -19.74 2.03 -19.18
C VAL A 63 -19.27 1.47 -17.84
N ASP A 64 -20.21 1.00 -17.02
CA ASP A 64 -19.89 0.36 -15.74
C ASP A 64 -18.97 -0.85 -15.96
N VAL A 65 -17.94 -0.97 -15.12
CA VAL A 65 -17.06 -2.14 -15.16
C VAL A 65 -17.78 -3.41 -14.66
N TYR A 66 -17.31 -4.59 -15.06
CA TYR A 66 -17.85 -5.87 -14.62
C TYR A 66 -16.77 -6.73 -13.92
N PRO A 67 -17.03 -7.27 -12.71
CA PRO A 67 -18.19 -6.96 -11.86
C PRO A 67 -18.26 -5.48 -11.47
N ALA A 68 -19.47 -4.99 -11.19
CA ALA A 68 -19.69 -3.60 -10.78
C ALA A 68 -18.88 -3.28 -9.52
N ILE A 69 -18.22 -2.12 -9.53
CA ILE A 69 -17.53 -1.56 -8.37
C ILE A 69 -18.30 -0.31 -7.96
N THR A 70 -18.86 -0.35 -6.75
CA THR A 70 -19.67 0.76 -6.21
C THR A 70 -19.20 1.17 -4.81
N GLY A 71 -19.65 2.34 -4.36
CA GLY A 71 -19.33 2.92 -3.05
C GLY A 71 -18.75 4.32 -3.18
N MET A 72 -18.09 4.81 -2.13
CA MET A 72 -17.27 6.01 -2.18
C MET A 72 -15.91 5.64 -2.80
N LEU A 73 -15.76 5.93 -4.09
CA LEU A 73 -14.62 5.48 -4.88
C LEU A 73 -13.60 6.60 -5.10
N ASN A 74 -12.33 6.24 -5.19
CA ASN A 74 -11.27 7.17 -5.55
C ASN A 74 -10.10 6.49 -6.28
N ILE A 75 -9.57 7.12 -7.33
CA ILE A 75 -8.41 6.64 -8.10
C ILE A 75 -7.12 7.14 -7.43
N THR A 76 -6.59 6.34 -6.51
CA THR A 76 -5.49 6.74 -5.61
C THR A 76 -4.13 6.74 -6.32
N TYR A 77 -3.77 5.67 -7.01
CA TYR A 77 -2.50 5.57 -7.74
C TYR A 77 -2.72 5.16 -9.19
N ALA A 78 -1.82 5.57 -10.07
CA ALA A 78 -1.82 5.16 -11.46
C ALA A 78 -0.38 5.01 -11.98
N PHE A 79 -0.16 3.99 -12.81
CA PHE A 79 1.14 3.66 -13.41
C PHE A 79 0.95 3.35 -14.89
N SER A 80 1.82 3.87 -15.73
CA SER A 80 1.85 3.53 -17.15
C SER A 80 2.94 2.50 -17.40
N THR A 81 2.62 1.50 -18.22
CA THR A 81 3.58 0.56 -18.80
C THR A 81 3.48 0.64 -20.33
N PRO A 82 4.43 0.08 -21.09
CA PRO A 82 4.36 0.14 -22.55
C PRO A 82 3.10 -0.48 -23.18
N LYS A 83 2.35 -1.33 -22.46
CA LYS A 83 1.18 -2.06 -22.97
C LYS A 83 -0.07 -1.92 -22.10
N ALA A 84 -0.04 -1.11 -21.05
CA ALA A 84 -1.15 -1.01 -20.11
C ALA A 84 -1.11 0.28 -19.29
N GLN A 85 -2.28 0.78 -18.94
CA GLN A 85 -2.47 1.70 -17.83
C GLN A 85 -2.98 0.93 -16.62
N ILE A 86 -2.33 1.14 -15.47
CA ILE A 86 -2.69 0.49 -14.21
C ILE A 86 -3.20 1.56 -13.26
N ALA A 87 -4.30 1.29 -12.57
CA ALA A 87 -4.85 2.16 -11.54
C ALA A 87 -5.16 1.37 -10.26
N LEU A 88 -4.96 2.01 -9.12
CA LEU A 88 -5.44 1.55 -7.83
C LEU A 88 -6.68 2.35 -7.46
N VAL A 89 -7.80 1.66 -7.27
CA VAL A 89 -9.05 2.26 -6.82
C VAL A 89 -9.26 1.89 -5.36
N SER A 90 -9.47 2.89 -4.50
CA SER A 90 -9.98 2.68 -3.15
C SER A 90 -11.51 2.62 -3.17
N ILE A 91 -12.05 1.74 -2.36
CA ILE A 91 -13.48 1.44 -2.24
C ILE A 91 -13.84 1.58 -0.76
N ASN A 92 -14.72 2.52 -0.44
CA ASN A 92 -15.28 2.69 0.89
C ASN A 92 -16.80 2.50 0.78
N ASP A 93 -17.36 1.56 1.53
CA ASP A 93 -18.78 1.21 1.50
C ASP A 93 -19.64 1.99 2.51
N GLY A 94 -19.03 2.95 3.23
CA GLY A 94 -19.65 3.74 4.29
C GLY A 94 -19.80 2.99 5.62
N ASN A 95 -19.32 1.74 5.72
CA ASN A 95 -19.38 0.95 6.94
C ASN A 95 -18.18 1.25 7.85
N ASN A 96 -18.44 1.37 9.15
CA ASN A 96 -17.40 1.68 10.14
C ASN A 96 -16.50 0.47 10.47
N GLY A 97 -16.84 -0.74 10.02
CA GLY A 97 -16.09 -1.96 10.31
C GLY A 97 -14.77 -2.08 9.54
N CYS A 98 -14.73 -1.64 8.29
CA CYS A 98 -13.53 -1.64 7.46
C CYS A 98 -13.59 -0.48 6.46
N PRO A 99 -13.13 0.73 6.84
CA PRO A 99 -13.43 1.94 6.08
C PRO A 99 -12.90 1.95 4.64
N VAL A 100 -11.94 1.09 4.28
CA VAL A 100 -11.43 1.08 2.90
C VAL A 100 -10.85 -0.27 2.49
N THR A 101 -11.23 -0.70 1.28
CA THR A 101 -10.58 -1.77 0.52
C THR A 101 -10.12 -1.23 -0.84
N TYR A 102 -9.45 -2.07 -1.62
CA TYR A 102 -8.78 -1.68 -2.85
C TYR A 102 -8.96 -2.71 -3.95
N ARG A 103 -8.93 -2.23 -5.19
CA ARG A 103 -8.79 -3.05 -6.40
C ARG A 103 -7.79 -2.45 -7.37
N TRP A 104 -7.04 -3.32 -8.03
CA TRP A 104 -6.26 -2.97 -9.21
C TRP A 104 -7.13 -3.03 -10.45
N ILE A 105 -7.03 -2.00 -11.28
CA ILE A 105 -7.65 -1.90 -12.60
C ILE A 105 -6.50 -1.85 -13.61
N ILE A 106 -6.45 -2.78 -14.55
CA ILE A 106 -5.45 -2.78 -15.62
C ILE A 106 -6.19 -2.59 -16.94
N LEU A 107 -6.01 -1.44 -17.59
CA LEU A 107 -6.54 -1.12 -18.91
C LEU A 107 -5.49 -1.43 -19.98
N GLN A 108 -5.91 -2.10 -21.03
CA GLN A 108 -5.11 -2.55 -22.18
C GLN A 108 -5.93 -2.41 -23.45
N GLU A 109 -5.28 -2.53 -24.61
CA GLU A 109 -5.98 -2.49 -25.91
C GLU A 109 -7.07 -3.56 -26.03
N SER A 110 -6.86 -4.74 -25.44
CA SER A 110 -7.83 -5.84 -25.46
C SER A 110 -8.98 -5.68 -24.45
N GLY A 111 -9.02 -4.60 -23.66
CA GLY A 111 -10.02 -4.37 -22.62
C GLY A 111 -9.38 -4.14 -21.25
N TYR A 112 -10.07 -4.55 -20.18
CA TYR A 112 -9.61 -4.34 -18.81
C TYR A 112 -9.64 -5.61 -17.97
N THR A 113 -8.83 -5.62 -16.91
CA THR A 113 -8.90 -6.65 -15.86
C THR A 113 -9.00 -5.99 -14.48
N LEU A 114 -9.74 -6.66 -13.60
CA LEU A 114 -9.95 -6.24 -12.21
C LEU A 114 -9.31 -7.28 -11.30
N SER A 115 -8.55 -6.84 -10.30
CA SER A 115 -8.12 -7.76 -9.24
C SER A 115 -9.30 -8.13 -8.34
N PRO A 116 -9.20 -9.24 -7.58
CA PRO A 116 -9.96 -9.39 -6.35
C PRO A 116 -9.77 -8.18 -5.43
N GLU A 117 -10.73 -7.97 -4.55
CA GLU A 117 -10.65 -6.96 -3.51
C GLU A 117 -9.64 -7.32 -2.43
N PHE A 118 -8.93 -6.32 -1.90
CA PHE A 118 -7.92 -6.50 -0.86
C PHE A 118 -7.73 -5.24 -0.02
N GLY A 119 -7.07 -5.34 1.14
CA GLY A 119 -6.76 -4.21 2.00
C GLY A 119 -6.92 -4.53 3.49
N SER A 120 -6.44 -3.61 4.32
CA SER A 120 -6.47 -3.76 5.79
C SER A 120 -7.18 -2.60 6.48
N CYS A 121 -8.26 -2.09 5.88
CA CYS A 121 -9.13 -1.09 6.51
C CYS A 121 -8.42 0.23 6.85
N SER A 122 -7.42 0.61 6.06
CA SER A 122 -6.55 1.76 6.32
C SER A 122 -6.26 2.51 5.03
N GLU A 123 -6.48 3.83 5.06
CA GLU A 123 -6.14 4.75 3.96
C GLU A 123 -4.64 5.09 3.91
N GLN A 124 -3.89 4.73 4.97
CA GLN A 124 -2.45 4.87 5.03
C GLN A 124 -1.82 3.76 4.18
N ILE A 125 -1.45 4.11 2.95
CA ILE A 125 -0.90 3.15 1.99
C ILE A 125 0.42 3.65 1.41
N LYS A 126 1.30 2.71 1.08
CA LYS A 126 2.48 2.93 0.25
C LYS A 126 2.44 1.96 -0.91
N VAL A 127 2.49 2.51 -2.12
CA VAL A 127 2.25 1.74 -3.34
C VAL A 127 3.51 1.76 -4.22
N ALA A 128 3.81 0.62 -4.83
CA ALA A 128 4.91 0.49 -5.78
C ALA A 128 4.50 -0.41 -6.96
N ALA A 129 5.04 -0.09 -8.15
CA ALA A 129 4.93 -0.92 -9.34
C ALA A 129 6.34 -1.23 -9.87
N LYS A 130 6.68 -2.51 -10.01
CA LYS A 130 7.96 -2.96 -10.58
C LYS A 130 7.69 -4.00 -11.67
N GLY A 131 7.74 -3.55 -12.93
CA GLY A 131 7.32 -4.37 -14.06
C GLY A 131 5.84 -4.74 -13.94
N ARG A 132 5.54 -6.04 -13.86
CA ARG A 132 4.17 -6.55 -13.67
C ARG A 132 3.75 -6.73 -12.21
N LEU A 133 4.69 -6.54 -11.27
CA LEU A 133 4.42 -6.74 -9.85
C LEU A 133 3.95 -5.44 -9.21
N LEU A 134 2.72 -5.44 -8.71
CA LEU A 134 2.15 -4.31 -7.98
C LEU A 134 2.16 -4.64 -6.49
N THR A 135 2.55 -3.68 -5.66
CA THR A 135 2.63 -3.85 -4.21
C THR A 135 1.93 -2.71 -3.49
N LEU A 136 1.09 -3.06 -2.53
CA LEU A 136 0.51 -2.13 -1.56
C LEU A 136 0.96 -2.54 -0.17
N ARG A 137 1.51 -1.59 0.58
CA ARG A 137 1.83 -1.72 2.00
C ARG A 137 0.90 -0.85 2.81
N THR A 138 0.37 -1.36 3.91
CA THR A 138 -0.54 -0.61 4.79
C THR A 138 -0.44 -1.12 6.23
N PRO A 139 -0.69 -0.30 7.26
CA PRO A 139 -0.80 -0.79 8.63
C PRO A 139 -1.80 -1.94 8.75
N SER A 140 -1.46 -2.95 9.53
CA SER A 140 -2.37 -4.06 9.78
C SER A 140 -3.40 -3.70 10.83
N HIS A 141 -4.68 -3.80 10.48
CA HIS A 141 -5.78 -3.67 11.43
C HIS A 141 -5.81 -4.84 12.44
N LYS A 142 -5.43 -6.05 12.01
CA LYS A 142 -5.45 -7.26 12.84
C LYS A 142 -4.20 -7.43 13.72
N ALA A 143 -3.10 -6.80 13.35
CA ALA A 143 -1.81 -6.93 14.02
C ALA A 143 -1.18 -5.54 14.26
N PRO A 144 -1.53 -4.86 15.37
CA PRO A 144 -1.01 -3.54 15.69
C PRO A 144 0.52 -3.47 15.63
N GLY A 145 1.04 -2.41 15.00
CA GLY A 145 2.49 -2.22 14.82
C GLY A 145 3.12 -3.05 13.69
N GLN A 146 2.32 -3.83 12.95
CA GLN A 146 2.78 -4.57 11.77
C GLN A 146 2.22 -3.98 10.48
N ILE A 147 2.85 -4.35 9.36
CA ILE A 147 2.51 -3.90 8.02
C ILE A 147 1.98 -5.08 7.22
N ASP A 148 0.77 -4.94 6.70
CA ASP A 148 0.25 -5.84 5.68
C ASP A 148 0.81 -5.45 4.31
N VAL A 149 1.28 -6.45 3.58
CA VAL A 149 1.83 -6.33 2.24
C VAL A 149 0.99 -7.17 1.30
N TYR A 150 0.36 -6.49 0.35
CA TYR A 150 -0.42 -7.08 -0.72
C TYR A 150 0.37 -7.01 -2.02
N THR A 151 0.54 -8.14 -2.69
CA THR A 151 1.26 -8.22 -3.96
C THR A 151 0.35 -8.80 -5.04
N TYR A 152 0.24 -8.10 -6.16
CA TYR A 152 -0.51 -8.53 -7.33
C TYR A 152 0.43 -8.82 -8.50
N ASP A 153 0.28 -10.00 -9.11
CA ASP A 153 1.07 -10.46 -10.26
C ASP A 153 0.31 -10.38 -11.59
N GLY A 154 -0.88 -9.78 -11.58
CA GLY A 154 -1.81 -9.77 -12.73
C GLY A 154 -2.85 -10.89 -12.71
N LYS A 155 -2.79 -11.80 -11.72
CA LYS A 155 -3.76 -12.89 -11.57
C LYS A 155 -4.27 -13.05 -10.14
N SER A 156 -3.40 -12.96 -9.15
CA SER A 156 -3.74 -13.25 -7.75
C SER A 156 -3.16 -12.21 -6.79
N ILE A 157 -3.89 -11.95 -5.71
CA ILE A 157 -3.40 -11.16 -4.59
C ILE A 157 -2.77 -12.11 -3.58
N LYS A 158 -1.49 -11.88 -3.26
CA LYS A 158 -0.79 -12.51 -2.14
C LYS A 158 -0.73 -11.54 -0.98
N HIS A 159 -1.06 -12.01 0.21
CA HIS A 159 -1.00 -11.25 1.45
C HIS A 159 0.05 -11.84 2.39
N ARG A 160 0.81 -10.96 3.05
CA ARG A 160 1.63 -11.30 4.20
C ARG A 160 1.67 -10.13 5.18
N THR A 161 1.92 -10.44 6.44
CA THR A 161 2.17 -9.44 7.48
C THR A 161 3.66 -9.43 7.82
N ALA A 162 4.26 -8.25 7.94
CA ALA A 162 5.68 -8.07 8.22
C ALA A 162 5.89 -7.00 9.30
N LYS A 163 7.05 -7.04 9.95
CA LYS A 163 7.53 -5.92 10.76
C LYS A 163 7.77 -4.69 9.85
N PRO A 164 7.58 -3.46 10.34
CA PRO A 164 7.69 -2.21 9.56
C PRO A 164 8.95 -2.10 8.70
#